data_AF-A0A374NQ76-F1
#
_entry.id   AF-A0A374NQ76-F1
#
_cell.length_a   1.000
_cell.length_b   1.000
_cell.length_c   1.000
_cell.angle_alpha   90.00
_cell.angle_beta   90.00
_cell.angle_gamma   90.00
#
_symmetry.space_group_name_H-M   'P 1'
#
loop_
_entity.id
_entity.type
_entity.pdbx_description
1 polymer ?
#
loop_
_entity_poly.entity_id
_entity_poly.type
_entity_poly.pdbx_seq_one_letter_code
_entity_poly.pdbx_strand_id
1 'polypeptide(L)'
;MGIQIISISHKIAPLHVREMFAFTEEQQKHMMQEITEHLEVSECIVLSTCNRTEMYVYSDSESKGCVFNLMEDVLLGEAGAQDEEDIGNYLLFYYGKKAIHHLFQVAAGLDSMVIGEDQILGQVKTAHKQAREAGTTGVYLNTFFRMAVTGAKKVKTETELSKTSVSTATLALKVAEEELGTLKDKKVLIIGATGKIGGIVLMNIQSLHQADIYVTTRKNKLIQTKHGNDEFTTIDYEDRYEYLDQMDVVISATSSPHYTLTYSKMKKQLTTAKRRVFVDLAVPMDIEAKISAVDDTCYYNIDDFTRIARENNQKKLREAEAASGILDEYELQFEQWMVFQKSLSVMGKVRDNFVKVAEHKGVEKAFDHFFYWVRENNTPEDLETFFQCLDH
;
A
#
# COMPACT_ATOMS: atom_id res chain seq x y z
N MET A 1 12.46 15.88 -14.76
CA MET A 1 11.52 14.73 -14.68
C MET A 1 10.20 15.25 -14.14
N GLY A 2 9.14 15.23 -14.94
CA GLY A 2 7.90 15.98 -14.67
C GLY A 2 6.91 15.34 -13.69
N ILE A 3 7.34 14.37 -12.88
CA ILE A 3 6.47 13.62 -11.97
C ILE A 3 6.38 14.33 -10.62
N GLN A 4 5.16 14.51 -10.13
CA GLN A 4 4.84 15.17 -8.87
C GLN A 4 3.83 14.32 -8.09
N ILE A 5 3.96 14.29 -6.77
CA ILE A 5 3.05 13.57 -5.88
C ILE A 5 2.72 14.45 -4.69
N ILE A 6 1.44 14.57 -4.38
CA ILE A 6 0.95 14.99 -3.07
C ILE A 6 0.44 13.76 -2.34
N SER A 7 0.81 13.59 -1.07
CA SER A 7 0.51 12.39 -0.27
C SER A 7 0.09 12.76 1.13
N ILE A 8 -1.00 12.13 1.57
CA ILE A 8 -1.44 12.09 2.97
C ILE A 8 -1.39 10.63 3.39
N SER A 9 -0.77 10.33 4.52
CA SER A 9 -0.67 8.95 4.99
C SER A 9 -0.69 8.84 6.51
N HIS A 10 -0.95 7.63 7.00
CA HIS A 10 -0.92 7.28 8.43
C HIS A 10 0.41 7.60 9.14
N LYS A 11 1.50 7.85 8.40
CA LYS A 11 2.80 8.21 8.98
C LYS A 11 2.81 9.60 9.59
N ILE A 12 1.97 10.50 9.07
CA ILE A 12 1.98 11.92 9.43
C ILE A 12 0.59 12.42 9.84
N ALA A 13 -0.48 11.82 9.33
CA ALA A 13 -1.85 12.28 9.54
C ALA A 13 -2.62 11.37 10.51
N PRO A 14 -3.25 11.93 11.56
CA PRO A 14 -4.12 11.17 12.46
C PRO A 14 -5.38 10.68 11.72
N LEU A 15 -6.10 9.73 12.33
CA LEU A 15 -7.25 9.08 11.68
C LEU A 15 -8.33 10.08 11.22
N HIS A 16 -8.72 11.04 12.08
CA HIS A 16 -9.77 12.02 11.75
C HIS A 16 -9.40 12.88 10.52
N VAL A 17 -8.12 13.21 10.34
CA VAL A 17 -7.65 13.89 9.13
C VAL A 17 -7.76 12.97 7.92
N ARG A 18 -7.29 11.72 8.04
CA ARG A 18 -7.32 10.75 6.93
C ARG A 18 -8.73 10.42 6.44
N GLU A 19 -9.71 10.41 7.35
CA GLU A 19 -11.12 10.17 7.01
C GLU A 19 -11.67 11.23 6.04
N MET A 20 -11.22 12.48 6.13
CA MET A 20 -11.61 13.55 5.19
C MET A 20 -11.12 13.30 3.76
N PHE A 21 -9.98 12.62 3.61
CA PHE A 21 -9.38 12.30 2.30
C PHE A 21 -9.70 10.87 1.82
N ALA A 22 -10.65 10.19 2.46
CA ALA A 22 -11.09 8.85 2.07
C ALA A 22 -12.09 8.93 0.91
N PHE A 23 -11.58 9.18 -0.30
CA PHE A 23 -12.41 9.41 -1.48
C PHE A 23 -13.02 8.15 -2.09
N THR A 24 -14.28 8.25 -2.51
CA THR A 24 -14.96 7.24 -3.33
C THR A 24 -14.38 7.18 -4.75
N GLU A 25 -14.70 6.13 -5.52
CA GLU A 25 -14.23 6.02 -6.92
C GLU A 25 -14.72 7.17 -7.81
N GLU A 26 -15.93 7.68 -7.55
CA GLU A 26 -16.51 8.79 -8.30
C GLU A 26 -15.78 10.11 -8.02
N GLN A 27 -15.48 10.38 -6.74
CA GLN A 27 -14.69 11.55 -6.33
C GLN A 27 -13.25 11.48 -6.87
N GLN A 28 -12.63 10.30 -6.84
CA GLN A 28 -11.31 10.09 -7.45
C GLN A 28 -11.33 10.41 -8.94
N LYS A 29 -12.36 9.95 -9.66
CA LYS A 29 -12.53 10.26 -11.08
C LYS A 29 -12.74 11.76 -11.31
N HIS A 30 -13.59 12.40 -10.51
CA HIS A 30 -13.86 13.84 -10.59
C HIS A 30 -12.57 14.65 -10.45
N MET A 31 -11.80 14.44 -9.38
CA MET A 31 -10.50 15.12 -9.18
C MET A 31 -9.51 14.87 -10.31
N MET A 32 -9.41 13.63 -10.80
CA MET A 32 -8.51 13.32 -11.92
C MET A 32 -8.91 14.05 -13.20
N GLN A 33 -10.21 14.20 -13.46
CA GLN A 33 -10.71 14.94 -14.61
C GLN A 33 -10.47 16.43 -14.46
N GLU A 34 -10.90 17.01 -13.33
CA GLU A 34 -10.73 18.42 -12.98
C GLU A 34 -9.27 18.86 -13.16
N ILE A 35 -8.32 18.16 -12.53
CA ILE A 35 -6.92 18.58 -12.58
C ILE A 35 -6.32 18.49 -13.99
N THR A 36 -6.79 17.55 -14.82
CA THR A 36 -6.33 17.41 -16.21
C THR A 36 -6.95 18.42 -17.18
N GLU A 37 -7.94 19.22 -16.74
CA GLU A 37 -8.43 20.37 -17.52
C GLU A 37 -7.44 21.54 -17.50
N HIS A 38 -6.53 21.57 -16.52
CA HIS A 38 -5.47 22.58 -16.44
C HIS A 38 -4.33 22.28 -17.39
N LEU A 39 -3.92 23.30 -18.17
CA LEU A 39 -2.89 23.17 -19.20
C LEU A 39 -1.52 22.75 -18.65
N GLU A 40 -1.23 23.00 -17.36
CA GLU A 40 0.01 22.56 -16.75
C GLU A 40 0.06 21.04 -16.50
N VAL A 41 -1.07 20.34 -16.47
CA VAL A 41 -1.16 18.92 -16.08
C VAL A 41 -1.55 18.08 -17.29
N SER A 42 -0.70 17.10 -17.63
CA SER A 42 -0.94 16.22 -18.78
C SER A 42 -1.54 14.87 -18.39
N GLU A 43 -1.20 14.37 -17.20
CA GLU A 43 -1.68 13.07 -16.72
C GLU A 43 -1.88 13.11 -15.20
N CYS A 44 -2.90 12.42 -14.69
CA CYS A 44 -3.21 12.29 -13.27
C CYS A 44 -3.69 10.88 -12.90
N ILE A 45 -3.22 10.37 -11.77
CA ILE A 45 -3.74 9.18 -11.08
C ILE A 45 -3.96 9.50 -9.61
N VAL A 46 -5.13 9.17 -9.07
CA VAL A 46 -5.41 9.21 -7.63
C VAL A 46 -5.40 7.79 -7.06
N LEU A 47 -4.70 7.59 -5.96
CA LEU A 47 -4.68 6.39 -5.14
C LEU A 47 -5.28 6.73 -3.78
N SER A 48 -6.53 6.31 -3.53
CA SER A 48 -7.19 6.45 -2.23
C SER A 48 -7.36 5.10 -1.56
N THR A 49 -6.96 5.02 -0.29
CA THR A 49 -7.06 3.83 0.56
C THR A 49 -7.40 4.25 1.99
N CYS A 50 -7.64 3.30 2.90
CA CYS A 50 -7.84 3.63 4.32
C CYS A 50 -6.60 4.24 5.01
N ASN A 51 -5.40 4.04 4.46
CA ASN A 51 -4.13 4.39 5.12
C ASN A 51 -3.34 5.49 4.40
N ARG A 52 -3.71 5.80 3.16
CA ARG A 52 -3.08 6.83 2.33
C ARG A 52 -4.02 7.32 1.24
N THR A 53 -3.88 8.61 0.93
CA THR A 53 -4.45 9.25 -0.25
C THR A 53 -3.34 9.98 -0.96
N GLU A 54 -3.14 9.66 -2.23
CA GLU A 54 -2.02 10.18 -3.02
C GLU A 54 -2.50 10.56 -4.41
N MET A 55 -2.13 11.74 -4.89
CA MET A 55 -2.38 12.18 -6.26
C MET A 55 -1.04 12.30 -6.98
N TYR A 56 -0.95 11.61 -8.12
CA TYR A 56 0.23 11.49 -8.95
C TYR A 56 0.00 12.26 -10.24
N VAL A 57 0.84 13.24 -10.52
CA VAL A 57 0.72 14.10 -11.70
C VAL A 57 1.98 14.00 -12.56
N TYR A 58 1.78 13.95 -13.88
CA TYR A 58 2.82 14.29 -14.85
C TYR A 58 2.52 15.66 -15.46
N SER A 59 3.51 16.56 -15.38
CA SER A 59 3.50 17.87 -16.00
C SER A 59 4.75 18.04 -16.87
N ASP A 60 4.56 18.54 -18.09
CA ASP A 60 5.69 18.92 -18.95
C ASP A 60 6.19 20.34 -18.68
N SER A 61 5.54 21.09 -17.78
CA SER A 61 5.92 22.45 -17.42
C SER A 61 7.13 22.50 -16.49
N GLU A 62 8.00 23.49 -16.70
CA GLU A 62 9.09 23.82 -15.77
C GLU A 62 8.59 24.54 -14.50
N SER A 63 7.34 25.00 -14.46
CA SER A 63 6.72 25.73 -13.33
C SER A 63 6.27 24.80 -12.19
N LYS A 64 7.23 24.12 -11.54
CA LYS A 64 6.98 23.12 -10.47
C LYS A 64 6.05 23.61 -9.35
N GLY A 65 6.22 24.86 -8.89
CA GLY A 65 5.45 25.39 -7.77
C GLY A 65 3.96 25.61 -8.06
N CYS A 66 3.58 25.84 -9.32
CA CYS A 66 2.18 26.08 -9.68
C CYS A 66 1.34 24.79 -9.63
N VAL A 67 1.97 23.65 -9.97
CA VAL A 67 1.27 22.37 -10.02
C VAL A 67 0.98 21.83 -8.62
N PHE A 68 1.89 21.98 -7.66
CA PHE A 68 1.62 21.55 -6.29
C PHE A 68 0.49 22.33 -5.62
N ASN A 69 0.43 23.65 -5.83
CA ASN A 69 -0.68 24.47 -5.31
C ASN A 69 -2.00 24.01 -5.93
N LEU A 70 -2.03 23.77 -7.24
CA LEU A 70 -3.22 23.23 -7.90
C LEU A 70 -3.63 21.85 -7.35
N MET A 71 -2.67 20.95 -7.15
CA MET A 71 -2.93 19.63 -6.58
C MET A 71 -3.49 19.74 -5.15
N GLU A 72 -2.95 20.65 -4.35
CA GLU A 72 -3.42 20.94 -2.99
C GLU A 72 -4.84 21.51 -3.03
N ASP A 73 -5.11 22.52 -3.88
CA ASP A 73 -6.43 23.14 -4.02
C ASP A 73 -7.51 22.12 -4.40
N VAL A 74 -7.26 21.27 -5.40
CA VAL A 74 -8.20 20.21 -5.82
C VAL A 74 -8.40 19.18 -4.71
N LEU A 75 -7.32 18.75 -4.05
CA LEU A 75 -7.39 17.74 -3.00
C LEU A 75 -8.17 18.25 -1.77
N LEU A 76 -7.91 19.49 -1.35
CA LEU A 76 -8.60 20.13 -0.22
C LEU A 76 -10.05 20.48 -0.57
N GLY A 77 -10.32 20.90 -1.81
CA GLY A 77 -11.66 21.17 -2.31
C GLY A 77 -12.54 19.93 -2.27
N GLU A 78 -12.07 18.80 -2.79
CA GLU A 78 -12.81 17.54 -2.79
C GLU A 78 -13.01 17.00 -1.35
N ALA A 79 -12.04 17.23 -0.45
CA ALA A 79 -12.13 16.85 0.96
C ALA A 79 -13.03 17.78 1.79
N GLY A 80 -13.39 18.96 1.28
CA GLY A 80 -14.05 20.00 2.06
C GLY A 80 -13.18 20.56 3.20
N ALA A 81 -11.86 20.50 3.06
CA ALA A 81 -10.87 20.84 4.10
C ALA A 81 -10.14 22.17 3.84
N GLN A 82 -10.69 23.04 3.00
CA GLN A 82 -10.06 24.32 2.61
C GLN A 82 -9.92 25.31 3.78
N ASP A 83 -10.85 25.25 4.75
CA ASP A 83 -10.86 26.11 5.93
C ASP A 83 -10.19 25.46 7.16
N GLU A 84 -9.67 24.22 7.02
CA GLU A 84 -9.08 23.50 8.14
C GLU A 84 -7.67 24.03 8.43
N GLU A 85 -7.50 24.65 9.60
CA GLU A 85 -6.19 25.11 10.05
C GLU A 85 -5.20 23.93 10.15
N ASP A 86 -3.94 24.17 9.82
CA ASP A 86 -2.84 23.20 9.91
C ASP A 86 -2.90 21.98 8.97
N ILE A 87 -3.86 21.90 8.03
CA ILE A 87 -3.97 20.75 7.11
C ILE A 87 -2.70 20.52 6.28
N GLY A 88 -2.01 21.60 5.91
CA GLY A 88 -0.74 21.57 5.19
C GLY A 88 0.39 20.84 5.93
N ASN A 89 0.34 20.75 7.27
CA ASN A 89 1.31 19.99 8.06
C ASN A 89 1.20 18.47 7.83
N TYR A 90 0.09 18.01 7.26
CA TYR A 90 -0.21 16.61 6.95
C TYR A 90 -0.04 16.27 5.46
N LEU A 91 0.43 17.21 4.65
CA LEU A 91 0.70 17.03 3.22
C LEU A 91 2.20 16.77 2.98
N LEU A 92 2.52 15.73 2.21
CA LEU A 92 3.87 15.47 1.71
C LEU A 92 3.93 15.68 0.21
N PHE A 93 4.99 16.34 -0.23
CA PHE A 93 5.21 16.66 -1.63
C PHE A 93 6.49 16.00 -2.14
N TYR A 94 6.37 15.22 -3.21
CA TYR A 94 7.49 14.55 -3.86
C TYR A 94 7.63 15.00 -5.32
N TYR A 95 8.87 15.21 -5.76
CA TYR A 95 9.17 15.66 -7.11
C TYR A 95 10.28 14.82 -7.76
N GLY A 96 10.13 14.52 -9.04
CA GLY A 96 11.16 13.87 -9.87
C GLY A 96 11.61 12.54 -9.29
N LYS A 97 12.91 12.37 -9.05
CA LYS A 97 13.49 11.13 -8.50
C LYS A 97 12.85 10.70 -7.18
N LYS A 98 12.56 11.65 -6.28
CA LYS A 98 11.90 11.35 -4.99
C LYS A 98 10.48 10.81 -5.19
N ALA A 99 9.76 11.35 -6.17
CA ALA A 99 8.43 10.86 -6.51
C ALA A 99 8.48 9.47 -7.15
N ILE A 100 9.47 9.23 -8.00
CA ILE A 100 9.74 7.92 -8.60
C ILE A 100 9.95 6.90 -7.49
N HIS A 101 10.95 7.14 -6.64
CA HIS A 101 11.26 6.30 -5.50
C HIS A 101 10.03 6.01 -4.64
N HIS A 102 9.25 7.04 -4.29
CA HIS A 102 8.05 6.90 -3.47
C HIS A 102 7.07 5.86 -4.02
N LEU A 103 6.69 5.94 -5.30
CA LEU A 103 5.75 4.95 -5.87
C LEU A 103 6.30 3.54 -5.84
N PHE A 104 7.59 3.35 -6.14
CA PHE A 104 8.22 2.02 -6.11
C PHE A 104 8.17 1.42 -4.70
N GLN A 105 8.48 2.22 -3.67
CA GLN A 105 8.38 1.81 -2.26
C GLN A 105 6.93 1.49 -1.85
N VAL A 106 5.96 2.31 -2.28
CA VAL A 106 4.52 2.10 -2.02
C VAL A 106 4.03 0.82 -2.68
N ALA A 107 4.33 0.62 -3.97
CA ALA A 107 3.89 -0.55 -4.73
C ALA A 107 4.48 -1.85 -4.17
N ALA A 108 5.74 -1.82 -3.68
CA ALA A 108 6.39 -2.93 -3.01
C ALA A 108 5.88 -3.17 -1.57
N GLY A 109 5.11 -2.24 -1.01
CA GLY A 109 4.61 -2.32 0.37
C GLY A 109 5.69 -2.09 1.43
N LEU A 110 6.84 -1.51 1.05
CA LEU A 110 7.90 -1.12 1.98
C LEU A 110 7.51 0.13 2.78
N ASP A 111 6.61 0.94 2.24
CA ASP A 111 6.05 2.14 2.86
C ASP A 111 4.77 1.87 3.69
N SER A 112 4.26 0.64 3.72
CA SER A 112 3.00 0.30 4.39
C SER A 112 3.15 0.11 5.91
N MET A 113 2.05 0.36 6.64
CA MET A 113 1.97 0.14 8.11
C MET A 113 2.39 -1.30 8.49
N VAL A 114 2.04 -2.26 7.62
CA VAL A 114 2.60 -3.62 7.60
C VAL A 114 3.52 -3.73 6.39
N ILE A 115 4.82 -3.80 6.63
CA ILE A 115 5.82 -3.99 5.56
C ILE A 115 5.51 -5.29 4.81
N GLY A 116 5.34 -5.20 3.50
CA GLY A 116 5.04 -6.33 2.61
C GLY A 116 3.57 -6.69 2.48
N GLU A 117 2.63 -5.84 2.92
CA GLU A 117 1.19 -6.08 2.77
C GLU A 117 0.79 -6.31 1.30
N ASP A 118 0.08 -7.40 1.01
CA ASP A 118 -0.29 -7.75 -0.36
C ASP A 118 -1.34 -6.83 -0.99
N GLN A 119 -2.11 -6.13 -0.15
CA GLN A 119 -3.25 -5.33 -0.56
C GLN A 119 -2.85 -4.06 -1.33
N ILE A 120 -1.71 -3.42 -0.99
CA ILE A 120 -1.30 -2.15 -1.61
C ILE A 120 -0.95 -2.31 -3.09
N LEU A 121 -0.29 -3.40 -3.47
CA LEU A 121 -0.01 -3.70 -4.87
C LEU A 121 -1.30 -3.89 -5.69
N GLY A 122 -2.33 -4.46 -5.08
CA GLY A 122 -3.66 -4.55 -5.67
C GLY A 122 -4.28 -3.16 -5.87
N GLN A 123 -4.21 -2.31 -4.85
CA GLN A 123 -4.75 -0.95 -4.89
C GLN A 123 -4.04 -0.07 -5.93
N VAL A 124 -2.71 -0.15 -6.04
CA VAL A 124 -1.93 0.57 -7.08
C VAL A 124 -2.37 0.15 -8.49
N LYS A 125 -2.63 -1.14 -8.72
CA LYS A 125 -3.17 -1.62 -10.02
C LYS A 125 -4.58 -1.10 -10.27
N THR A 126 -5.43 -1.08 -9.25
CA THR A 126 -6.80 -0.58 -9.37
C THR A 126 -6.81 0.91 -9.69
N ALA A 127 -6.03 1.73 -8.97
CA ALA A 127 -5.88 3.16 -9.24
C ALA A 127 -5.39 3.41 -10.68
N HIS A 128 -4.37 2.66 -11.12
CA HIS A 128 -3.88 2.74 -12.51
C HIS A 128 -4.97 2.40 -13.53
N LYS A 129 -5.76 1.34 -13.28
CA LYS A 129 -6.86 0.94 -14.15
C LYS A 129 -7.95 2.01 -14.21
N GLN A 130 -8.37 2.54 -13.06
CA GLN A 130 -9.40 3.58 -12.96
C GLN A 130 -9.01 4.84 -13.74
N ALA A 131 -7.78 5.31 -13.56
CA ALA A 131 -7.29 6.48 -14.27
C ALA A 131 -7.16 6.27 -15.79
N ARG A 132 -6.83 5.04 -16.21
CA ARG A 132 -6.87 4.66 -17.64
C ARG A 132 -8.29 4.66 -18.21
N GLU A 133 -9.26 4.16 -17.45
CA GLU A 133 -10.68 4.16 -17.84
C GLU A 133 -11.28 5.58 -17.85
N ALA A 134 -10.81 6.46 -16.97
CA ALA A 134 -11.17 7.88 -16.92
C ALA A 134 -10.53 8.71 -18.04
N GLY A 135 -9.53 8.18 -18.75
CA GLY A 135 -8.80 8.90 -19.80
C GLY A 135 -7.81 9.94 -19.28
N THR A 136 -7.44 9.88 -18.00
CA THR A 136 -6.59 10.88 -17.34
C THR A 136 -5.12 10.47 -17.32
N THR A 137 -4.75 9.38 -18.00
CA THR A 137 -3.37 8.87 -18.06
C THR A 137 -2.88 8.78 -19.49
N GLY A 138 -1.57 8.96 -19.66
CA GLY A 138 -0.88 8.93 -20.94
C GLY A 138 0.38 8.08 -20.85
N VAL A 139 1.37 8.37 -21.70
CA VAL A 139 2.54 7.52 -21.87
C VAL A 139 3.39 7.45 -20.59
N TYR A 140 3.44 8.53 -19.80
CA TYR A 140 4.33 8.66 -18.66
C TYR A 140 3.83 7.89 -17.44
N LEU A 141 2.64 8.21 -16.92
CA LEU A 141 2.08 7.53 -15.75
C LEU A 141 1.69 6.08 -16.06
N ASN A 142 1.28 5.76 -17.30
CA ASN A 142 1.04 4.36 -17.67
C ASN A 142 2.32 3.52 -17.60
N THR A 143 3.46 4.07 -18.02
CA THR A 143 4.74 3.37 -17.94
C THR A 143 5.25 3.32 -16.51
N PHE A 144 5.14 4.43 -15.78
CA PHE A 144 5.55 4.53 -14.37
C PHE A 144 4.86 3.49 -13.48
N PHE A 145 3.52 3.45 -13.50
CA PHE A 145 2.75 2.51 -12.67
C PHE A 145 2.96 1.06 -13.12
N ARG A 146 3.08 0.80 -14.43
CA ARG A 146 3.39 -0.55 -14.93
C ARG A 146 4.75 -1.05 -14.45
N MET A 147 5.78 -0.19 -14.49
CA MET A 147 7.12 -0.54 -14.00
C MET A 147 7.13 -0.71 -12.49
N ALA A 148 6.48 0.17 -11.72
CA ALA A 148 6.32 0.03 -10.26
C ALA A 148 5.65 -1.29 -9.87
N VAL A 149 4.53 -1.64 -10.54
CA VAL A 149 3.84 -2.93 -10.33
C VAL A 149 4.75 -4.12 -10.69
N THR A 150 5.59 -3.99 -11.71
CA THR A 150 6.49 -5.06 -12.16
C THR A 150 7.64 -5.25 -11.17
N GLY A 151 8.29 -4.16 -10.74
CA GLY A 151 9.31 -4.19 -9.70
C GLY A 151 8.79 -4.75 -8.39
N ALA A 152 7.61 -4.30 -7.94
CA ALA A 152 6.96 -4.84 -6.76
C ALA A 152 6.67 -6.34 -6.86
N LYS A 153 6.23 -6.85 -8.02
CA LYS A 153 6.06 -8.30 -8.23
C LYS A 153 7.40 -9.05 -8.16
N LYS A 154 8.46 -8.47 -8.70
CA LYS A 154 9.80 -9.07 -8.66
C LYS A 154 10.34 -9.14 -7.24
N VAL A 155 10.25 -8.04 -6.48
CA VAL A 155 10.51 -8.03 -5.03
C VAL A 155 9.75 -9.15 -4.32
N LYS A 156 8.45 -9.28 -4.58
CA LYS A 156 7.64 -10.33 -3.94
C LYS A 156 8.05 -11.76 -4.31
N THR A 157 8.62 -11.97 -5.48
CA THR A 157 8.99 -13.30 -5.98
C THR A 157 10.40 -13.69 -5.53
N GLU A 158 11.31 -12.71 -5.46
CA GLU A 158 12.73 -12.91 -5.23
C GLU A 158 13.18 -12.62 -3.79
N THR A 159 12.31 -12.00 -2.97
CA THR A 159 12.58 -11.75 -1.54
C THR A 159 11.57 -12.49 -0.66
N GLU A 160 11.97 -12.78 0.58
CA GLU A 160 11.08 -13.36 1.60
C GLU A 160 10.19 -12.31 2.28
N LEU A 161 10.24 -11.03 1.87
CA LEU A 161 9.38 -9.97 2.42
C LEU A 161 7.89 -10.31 2.30
N SER A 162 7.48 -10.90 1.17
CA SER A 162 6.10 -11.33 0.92
C SER A 162 5.74 -12.62 1.65
N LYS A 163 6.69 -13.56 1.74
CA LYS A 163 6.57 -14.84 2.48
C LYS A 163 6.46 -14.64 3.99
N THR A 164 6.87 -13.46 4.47
CA THR A 164 6.89 -13.08 5.88
C THR A 164 6.00 -11.86 6.17
N SER A 165 5.00 -11.57 5.32
CA SER A 165 3.83 -10.82 5.81
C SER A 165 3.07 -11.77 6.72
N VAL A 166 3.50 -11.90 7.97
CA VAL A 166 2.70 -12.58 8.98
C VAL A 166 1.43 -11.75 9.08
N SER A 167 0.37 -12.20 8.39
CA SER A 167 -0.93 -11.51 8.44
C SER A 167 -1.29 -11.34 9.92
N THR A 168 -1.92 -10.23 10.29
CA THR A 168 -2.32 -10.00 11.69
C THR A 168 -3.10 -11.18 12.26
N ALA A 169 -3.84 -11.89 11.39
CA ALA A 169 -4.52 -13.14 11.68
C ALA A 169 -3.58 -14.33 12.00
N THR A 170 -2.47 -14.49 11.27
CA THR A 170 -1.45 -15.51 11.56
C THR A 170 -0.69 -15.17 12.85
N LEU A 171 -0.37 -13.89 13.06
CA LEU A 171 0.34 -13.46 14.26
C LEU A 171 -0.53 -13.63 15.52
N ALA A 172 -1.83 -13.35 15.40
CA ALA A 172 -2.81 -13.60 16.46
C ALA A 172 -2.77 -15.06 16.96
N LEU A 173 -2.78 -16.03 16.03
CA LEU A 173 -2.70 -17.45 16.38
C LEU A 173 -1.35 -17.83 16.98
N LYS A 174 -0.26 -17.29 16.44
CA LYS A 174 1.09 -17.55 16.95
C LYS A 174 1.28 -17.03 18.38
N VAL A 175 0.82 -15.80 18.66
CA VAL A 175 0.87 -15.23 20.02
C VAL A 175 0.01 -16.04 20.98
N ALA A 176 -1.18 -16.49 20.54
CA ALA A 176 -2.00 -17.36 21.36
C ALA A 176 -1.32 -18.71 21.66
N GLU A 177 -0.62 -19.28 20.68
CA GLU A 177 0.17 -20.49 20.87
C GLU A 177 1.36 -20.27 21.82
N GLU A 178 2.08 -19.15 21.70
CA GLU A 178 3.21 -18.80 22.58
C GLU A 178 2.76 -18.62 24.04
N GLU A 179 1.65 -17.93 24.28
CA GLU A 179 1.10 -17.70 25.63
C GLU A 179 0.52 -18.97 26.27
N LEU A 180 -0.02 -19.90 25.47
CA LEU A 180 -0.61 -21.14 25.96
C LEU A 180 0.34 -22.36 25.86
N GLY A 181 1.50 -22.19 25.24
CA GLY A 181 2.47 -23.24 24.90
C GLY A 181 2.06 -24.12 23.69
N THR A 182 0.76 -24.38 23.52
CA THR A 182 0.21 -25.08 22.35
C THR A 182 -1.27 -24.73 22.16
N LEU A 183 -1.73 -24.75 20.90
CA LEU A 183 -3.16 -24.68 20.56
C LEU A 183 -3.83 -26.06 20.53
N LYS A 184 -3.07 -27.15 20.70
CA LYS A 184 -3.62 -28.50 20.72
C LYS A 184 -4.63 -28.66 21.87
N ASP A 185 -5.81 -29.18 21.56
CA ASP A 185 -6.90 -29.43 22.51
C ASP A 185 -7.41 -28.13 23.21
N LYS A 186 -7.18 -26.96 22.59
CA LYS A 186 -7.68 -25.66 23.06
C LYS A 186 -8.96 -25.26 22.37
N LYS A 187 -9.80 -24.49 23.06
CA LYS A 187 -11.03 -23.90 22.52
C LYS A 187 -10.80 -22.46 22.09
N VAL A 188 -11.06 -22.18 20.81
CA VAL A 188 -10.86 -20.85 20.21
C VAL A 188 -12.19 -20.27 19.74
N LEU A 189 -12.58 -19.12 20.28
CA LEU A 189 -13.75 -18.37 19.83
C LEU A 189 -13.35 -17.24 18.90
N ILE A 190 -13.98 -17.19 17.72
CA ILE A 190 -13.82 -16.10 16.75
C ILE A 190 -15.13 -15.30 16.66
N ILE A 191 -15.06 -14.03 17.05
CA ILE A 191 -16.15 -13.06 16.91
C ILE A 191 -15.92 -12.26 15.62
N GLY A 192 -16.88 -12.30 14.71
CA GLY A 192 -16.76 -11.62 13.40
C GLY A 192 -16.12 -12.45 12.29
N ALA A 193 -16.19 -13.78 12.36
CA ALA A 193 -15.63 -14.70 11.35
C ALA A 193 -16.15 -14.48 9.90
N THR A 194 -17.29 -13.82 9.72
CA THR A 194 -17.83 -13.45 8.40
C THR A 194 -17.16 -12.23 7.76
N GLY A 195 -16.37 -11.47 8.54
CA GLY A 195 -15.57 -10.35 8.04
C GLY A 195 -14.27 -10.81 7.37
N LYS A 196 -13.61 -9.93 6.62
CA LYS A 196 -12.38 -10.24 5.88
C LYS A 196 -11.27 -10.78 6.80
N ILE A 197 -10.99 -10.09 7.91
CA ILE A 197 -9.94 -10.48 8.86
C ILE A 197 -10.35 -11.75 9.62
N GLY A 198 -11.57 -11.78 10.18
CA GLY A 198 -12.09 -12.95 10.90
C GLY A 198 -12.11 -14.22 10.03
N GLY A 199 -12.43 -14.09 8.75
CA GLY A 199 -12.41 -15.21 7.79
C GLY A 199 -11.00 -15.75 7.52
N ILE A 200 -9.99 -14.87 7.50
CA ILE A 200 -8.58 -15.30 7.38
C ILE A 200 -8.14 -16.03 8.66
N VAL A 201 -8.50 -15.51 9.84
CA VAL A 201 -8.21 -16.20 11.12
C VAL A 201 -8.83 -17.59 11.11
N LEU A 202 -10.11 -17.71 10.74
CA LEU A 202 -10.83 -18.98 10.66
C LEU A 202 -10.12 -19.96 9.71
N MET A 203 -9.78 -19.51 8.50
CA MET A 203 -9.08 -20.34 7.52
C MET A 203 -7.71 -20.82 8.05
N ASN A 204 -6.95 -19.93 8.69
CA ASN A 204 -5.64 -20.27 9.23
C ASN A 204 -5.75 -21.31 10.36
N ILE A 205 -6.66 -21.13 11.31
CA ILE A 205 -6.79 -22.08 12.43
C ILE A 205 -7.32 -23.44 11.99
N GLN A 206 -8.25 -23.47 11.02
CA GLN A 206 -8.72 -24.73 10.42
C GLN A 206 -7.56 -25.51 9.80
N SER A 207 -6.64 -24.83 9.11
CA SER A 207 -5.48 -25.49 8.49
C SER A 207 -4.50 -26.13 9.50
N LEU A 208 -4.57 -25.74 10.78
CA LEU A 208 -3.71 -26.30 11.83
C LEU A 208 -4.25 -27.64 12.37
N HIS A 209 -5.57 -27.90 12.27
CA HIS A 209 -6.27 -29.08 12.82
C HIS A 209 -5.90 -29.44 14.27
N GLN A 210 -5.70 -28.43 15.12
CA GLN A 210 -5.21 -28.60 16.50
C GLN A 210 -6.20 -28.12 17.57
N ALA A 211 -7.16 -27.27 17.23
CA ALA A 211 -8.04 -26.61 18.19
C ALA A 211 -9.52 -26.85 17.89
N ASP A 212 -10.36 -26.81 18.93
CA ASP A 212 -11.81 -26.76 18.81
C ASP A 212 -12.23 -25.32 18.48
N ILE A 213 -12.78 -25.12 17.28
CA ILE A 213 -13.09 -23.79 16.76
C ILE A 213 -14.56 -23.47 17.02
N TYR A 214 -14.81 -22.28 17.57
CA TYR A 214 -16.13 -21.71 17.79
C TYR A 214 -16.25 -20.38 17.08
N VAL A 215 -17.39 -20.10 16.45
CA VAL A 215 -17.61 -18.84 15.72
C VAL A 215 -18.96 -18.24 16.08
N THR A 216 -18.99 -16.93 16.32
CA THR A 216 -20.28 -16.23 16.52
C THR A 216 -20.95 -15.95 15.19
N THR A 217 -22.26 -16.14 15.10
CA THR A 217 -23.09 -15.66 14.00
C THR A 217 -24.22 -14.78 14.50
N ARG A 218 -24.63 -13.80 13.70
CA ARG A 218 -25.90 -13.10 13.92
C ARG A 218 -26.99 -13.89 13.19
N LYS A 219 -28.16 -14.07 13.81
CA LYS A 219 -29.31 -14.78 13.20
C LYS A 219 -29.48 -14.40 11.72
N ASN A 220 -29.58 -15.41 10.84
CA ASN A 220 -29.75 -15.31 9.39
C ASN A 220 -28.50 -15.01 8.51
N LYS A 221 -27.26 -15.12 9.01
CA LYS A 221 -26.07 -15.15 8.13
C LYS A 221 -25.42 -16.53 8.10
N LEU A 222 -25.52 -17.22 6.96
CA LEU A 222 -24.71 -18.40 6.67
C LEU A 222 -23.24 -18.01 6.59
N ILE A 223 -22.38 -18.72 7.32
CA ILE A 223 -20.94 -18.70 7.08
C ILE A 223 -20.72 -19.55 5.84
N GLN A 224 -20.46 -18.92 4.69
CA GLN A 224 -20.06 -19.66 3.50
C GLN A 224 -18.57 -19.96 3.58
N THR A 225 -18.20 -21.17 4.00
CA THR A 225 -16.85 -21.66 3.76
C THR A 225 -16.77 -22.17 2.33
N LYS A 226 -15.65 -21.89 1.65
CA LYS A 226 -15.43 -22.37 0.27
C LYS A 226 -15.28 -23.90 0.19
N HIS A 227 -15.29 -24.63 1.31
CA HIS A 227 -14.84 -26.02 1.41
C HIS A 227 -15.79 -27.00 2.12
N GLY A 228 -17.09 -26.70 2.24
CA GLY A 228 -18.17 -27.70 2.36
C GLY A 228 -18.20 -28.66 3.57
N ASN A 229 -17.18 -28.67 4.42
CA ASN A 229 -17.10 -29.40 5.68
C ASN A 229 -16.68 -28.40 6.77
N ASP A 230 -17.64 -27.90 7.54
CA ASP A 230 -17.36 -26.93 8.58
C ASP A 230 -16.81 -27.64 9.84
N GLU A 231 -15.48 -27.61 10.02
CA GLU A 231 -14.79 -28.10 11.23
C GLU A 231 -14.92 -27.14 12.44
N PHE A 232 -16.02 -26.40 12.56
CA PHE A 232 -16.24 -25.45 13.65
C PHE A 232 -17.67 -25.47 14.18
N THR A 233 -17.83 -25.07 15.43
CA THR A 233 -19.12 -24.92 16.10
C THR A 233 -19.62 -23.49 15.97
N THR A 234 -20.85 -23.32 15.50
CA THR A 234 -21.49 -22.00 15.45
C THR A 234 -22.22 -21.71 16.75
N ILE A 235 -22.04 -20.50 17.28
CA ILE A 235 -22.78 -19.97 18.44
C ILE A 235 -23.55 -18.71 18.03
N ASP A 236 -24.71 -18.46 18.65
CA ASP A 236 -25.39 -17.18 18.48
C ASP A 236 -24.54 -16.08 19.11
N TYR A 237 -24.42 -14.94 18.42
CA TYR A 237 -23.70 -13.79 18.91
C TYR A 237 -24.23 -13.33 20.28
N GLU A 238 -25.53 -13.45 20.53
CA GLU A 238 -26.11 -13.07 21.83
C GLU A 238 -25.60 -13.96 22.98
N ASP A 239 -25.32 -15.24 22.69
CA ASP A 239 -24.88 -16.22 23.69
C ASP A 239 -23.37 -16.16 23.95
N ARG A 240 -22.62 -15.31 23.21
CA ARG A 240 -21.14 -15.27 23.27
C ARG A 240 -20.56 -15.19 24.68
N TYR A 241 -21.23 -14.49 25.60
CA TYR A 241 -20.80 -14.35 26.99
C TYR A 241 -20.86 -15.65 27.78
N GLU A 242 -21.84 -16.50 27.51
CA GLU A 242 -22.03 -17.79 28.19
C GLU A 242 -20.92 -18.79 27.82
N TYR A 243 -20.35 -18.64 26.63
CA TYR A 243 -19.28 -19.48 26.13
C TYR A 243 -17.88 -18.99 26.55
N LEU A 244 -17.73 -17.78 27.11
CA LEU A 244 -16.40 -17.20 27.37
C LEU A 244 -15.56 -18.04 28.35
N ASP A 245 -16.16 -18.57 29.41
CA ASP A 245 -15.40 -19.24 30.46
C ASP A 245 -14.69 -20.50 29.95
N GLN A 246 -15.31 -21.21 29.01
CA GLN A 246 -14.76 -22.41 28.40
C GLN A 246 -13.70 -22.13 27.32
N MET A 247 -13.59 -20.90 26.80
CA MET A 247 -12.60 -20.57 25.77
C MET A 247 -11.21 -20.37 26.37
N ASP A 248 -10.19 -20.78 25.63
CA ASP A 248 -8.78 -20.52 25.95
C ASP A 248 -8.26 -19.33 25.15
N VAL A 249 -8.77 -19.15 23.93
CA VAL A 249 -8.48 -18.01 23.06
C VAL A 249 -9.78 -17.36 22.59
N VAL A 250 -9.86 -16.04 22.65
CA VAL A 250 -10.98 -15.25 22.11
C VAL A 250 -10.42 -14.21 21.15
N ILE A 251 -10.80 -14.30 19.88
CA ILE A 251 -10.35 -13.41 18.82
C ILE A 251 -11.56 -12.60 18.34
N SER A 252 -11.49 -11.27 18.44
CA SER A 252 -12.52 -10.37 17.89
C SER A 252 -12.00 -9.65 16.66
N ALA A 253 -12.78 -9.66 15.59
CA ALA A 253 -12.46 -9.00 14.32
C ALA A 253 -13.74 -8.44 13.67
N THR A 254 -14.54 -7.70 14.43
CA THR A 254 -15.80 -7.15 13.94
C THR A 254 -15.64 -5.73 13.38
N SER A 255 -16.71 -5.21 12.79
CA SER A 255 -16.84 -3.81 12.37
C SER A 255 -17.77 -3.03 13.31
N SER A 256 -17.88 -3.46 14.58
CA SER A 256 -18.78 -2.85 15.56
C SER A 256 -18.25 -1.47 15.98
N PRO A 257 -19.11 -0.43 16.04
CA PRO A 257 -18.72 0.87 16.61
C PRO A 257 -18.70 0.86 18.15
N HIS A 258 -19.03 -0.27 18.78
CA HIS A 258 -19.11 -0.44 20.22
C HIS A 258 -18.38 -1.72 20.65
N TYR A 259 -17.90 -1.75 21.90
CA TYR A 259 -17.34 -2.96 22.49
C TYR A 259 -18.29 -4.16 22.37
N THR A 260 -17.82 -5.22 21.72
CA THR A 260 -18.51 -6.52 21.66
C THR A 260 -18.40 -7.23 23.02
N LEU A 261 -17.26 -7.05 23.70
CA LEU A 261 -16.91 -7.61 24.99
C LEU A 261 -16.53 -6.50 26.00
N THR A 262 -17.32 -6.33 27.05
CA THR A 262 -17.06 -5.34 28.12
C THR A 262 -16.52 -6.00 29.38
N TYR A 263 -15.66 -5.28 30.11
CA TYR A 263 -14.99 -5.76 31.33
C TYR A 263 -15.97 -6.26 32.37
N SER A 264 -17.03 -5.49 32.63
CA SER A 264 -18.03 -5.82 33.65
C SER A 264 -18.80 -7.11 33.36
N LYS A 265 -19.04 -7.43 32.09
CA LYS A 265 -19.70 -8.67 31.68
C LYS A 265 -18.71 -9.83 31.62
N MET A 266 -17.51 -9.61 31.06
CA MET A 266 -16.46 -10.64 31.02
C MET A 266 -16.09 -11.12 32.42
N LYS A 267 -15.82 -10.20 33.36
CA LYS A 267 -15.45 -10.55 34.74
C LYS A 267 -16.49 -11.41 35.47
N LYS A 268 -17.78 -11.26 35.13
CA LYS A 268 -18.85 -12.08 35.71
C LYS A 268 -18.87 -13.51 35.17
N GLN A 269 -18.44 -13.69 33.92
CA GLN A 269 -18.49 -14.99 33.25
C GLN A 269 -17.21 -15.80 33.45
N LEU A 270 -16.05 -15.13 33.51
CA LEU A 270 -14.75 -15.77 33.70
C LEU A 270 -14.59 -16.19 35.17
N THR A 271 -14.95 -17.43 35.47
CA THR A 271 -14.94 -17.99 36.84
C THR A 271 -13.91 -19.09 37.01
N THR A 272 -13.55 -19.78 35.93
CA THR A 272 -12.52 -20.83 35.96
C THR A 272 -11.13 -20.20 35.96
N ALA A 273 -10.31 -20.56 36.96
CA ALA A 273 -8.90 -20.15 37.02
C ALA A 273 -8.08 -20.90 35.95
N LYS A 274 -7.84 -20.23 34.82
CA LYS A 274 -7.01 -20.72 33.72
C LYS A 274 -6.49 -19.55 32.89
N ARG A 275 -5.32 -19.76 32.27
CA ARG A 275 -4.73 -18.82 31.33
C ARG A 275 -5.63 -18.66 30.10
N ARG A 276 -5.97 -17.42 29.74
CA ARG A 276 -6.74 -17.09 28.54
C ARG A 276 -6.06 -16.00 27.72
N VAL A 277 -6.20 -16.07 26.41
CA VAL A 277 -5.65 -15.08 25.48
C VAL A 277 -6.79 -14.39 24.76
N PHE A 278 -6.86 -13.07 24.91
CA PHE A 278 -7.78 -12.21 24.19
C PHE A 278 -7.02 -11.46 23.10
N VAL A 279 -7.55 -11.52 21.89
CA VAL A 279 -6.95 -10.89 20.71
C VAL A 279 -7.99 -9.99 20.05
N ASP A 280 -7.69 -8.70 19.97
CA ASP A 280 -8.56 -7.70 19.35
C ASP A 280 -7.94 -7.19 18.04
N LEU A 281 -8.55 -7.61 16.93
CA LEU A 281 -8.17 -7.24 15.58
C LEU A 281 -9.11 -6.17 14.99
N ALA A 282 -10.06 -5.65 15.78
CA ALA A 282 -11.04 -4.67 15.33
C ALA A 282 -10.53 -3.23 15.49
N VAL A 283 -11.00 -2.37 14.59
CA VAL A 283 -10.80 -0.91 14.66
C VAL A 283 -12.16 -0.27 14.31
N PRO A 284 -12.84 0.40 15.25
CA PRO A 284 -12.52 0.59 16.68
C PRO A 284 -12.43 -0.72 17.50
N MET A 285 -11.81 -0.67 18.69
CA MET A 285 -11.60 -1.84 19.55
C MET A 285 -12.91 -2.52 19.95
N ASP A 286 -12.95 -3.84 19.83
CA ASP A 286 -14.09 -4.68 20.19
C ASP A 286 -14.06 -5.09 21.67
N ILE A 287 -12.87 -5.21 22.26
CA ILE A 287 -12.67 -5.70 23.61
C ILE A 287 -12.21 -4.53 24.48
N GLU A 288 -12.91 -4.32 25.59
CA GLU A 288 -12.52 -3.29 26.55
C GLU A 288 -11.16 -3.64 27.18
N ALA A 289 -10.15 -2.77 26.97
CA ALA A 289 -8.75 -2.98 27.39
C ALA A 289 -8.57 -3.28 28.89
N LYS A 290 -9.54 -2.93 29.73
CA LYS A 290 -9.56 -3.26 31.16
C LYS A 290 -9.61 -4.76 31.44
N ILE A 291 -9.84 -5.61 30.43
CA ILE A 291 -9.75 -7.07 30.55
C ILE A 291 -8.41 -7.54 31.11
N SER A 292 -7.31 -6.84 30.84
CA SER A 292 -5.98 -7.16 31.38
C SER A 292 -5.90 -7.12 32.91
N ALA A 293 -6.91 -6.54 33.59
CA ALA A 293 -7.03 -6.54 35.04
C ALA A 293 -7.75 -7.78 35.61
N VAL A 294 -8.18 -8.71 34.75
CA VAL A 294 -8.70 -10.03 35.16
C VAL A 294 -7.54 -11.00 35.27
N ASP A 295 -7.49 -11.74 36.38
CA ASP A 295 -6.42 -12.71 36.65
C ASP A 295 -6.30 -13.74 35.51
N ASP A 296 -5.06 -14.17 35.24
CA ASP A 296 -4.73 -15.17 34.23
C ASP A 296 -5.21 -14.84 32.80
N THR A 297 -5.35 -13.55 32.46
CA THR A 297 -5.65 -13.11 31.10
C THR A 297 -4.47 -12.41 30.42
N CYS A 298 -4.33 -12.64 29.12
CA CYS A 298 -3.48 -11.86 28.23
C CYS A 298 -4.38 -11.11 27.27
N TYR A 299 -4.02 -9.88 26.93
CA TYR A 299 -4.74 -9.09 25.96
C TYR A 299 -3.76 -8.50 24.97
N TYR A 300 -4.05 -8.68 23.68
CA TYR A 300 -3.31 -8.12 22.56
C TYR A 300 -4.26 -7.40 21.64
N ASN A 301 -3.86 -6.21 21.19
CA ASN A 301 -4.57 -5.46 20.18
C ASN A 301 -3.74 -5.32 18.89
N ILE A 302 -4.29 -4.62 17.89
CA ILE A 302 -3.63 -4.40 16.61
C ILE A 302 -2.27 -3.66 16.74
N ASP A 303 -2.11 -2.80 17.73
CA ASP A 303 -0.87 -2.06 17.98
C ASP A 303 0.22 -2.98 18.54
N ASP A 304 -0.15 -3.93 19.41
CA ASP A 304 0.78 -4.95 19.91
C ASP A 304 1.32 -5.83 18.78
N PHE A 305 0.45 -6.25 17.86
CA PHE A 305 0.88 -6.99 16.67
C PHE A 305 1.77 -6.15 15.76
N THR A 306 1.49 -4.86 15.65
CA THR A 306 2.36 -3.93 14.93
C THR A 306 3.75 -3.85 15.58
N ARG A 307 3.84 -3.87 16.91
CA ARG A 307 5.11 -3.91 17.64
C ARG A 307 5.84 -5.25 17.51
N ILE A 308 5.15 -6.37 17.69
CA ILE A 308 5.73 -7.73 17.55
C ILE A 308 6.20 -7.98 16.11
N ALA A 309 5.46 -7.46 15.12
CA ALA A 309 5.87 -7.52 13.72
C ALA A 309 7.15 -6.72 13.43
N ARG A 310 7.42 -5.64 14.20
CA ARG A 310 8.64 -4.83 14.14
C ARG A 310 9.84 -5.48 14.83
N GLU A 311 9.64 -6.26 15.89
CA GLU A 311 10.72 -6.89 16.67
C GLU A 311 11.44 -8.05 15.93
N ASN A 312 10.84 -8.64 14.89
CA ASN A 312 11.45 -9.68 14.02
C ASN A 312 12.54 -9.17 13.03
N ASN A 313 13.27 -8.11 13.39
CA ASN A 313 13.87 -7.15 12.44
C ASN A 313 15.18 -7.58 11.74
N GLN A 314 15.98 -8.52 12.28
CA GLN A 314 17.31 -8.82 11.72
C GLN A 314 17.28 -9.60 10.39
N LYS A 315 16.30 -10.48 10.19
CA LYS A 315 16.08 -11.14 8.88
C LYS A 315 15.45 -10.17 7.87
N LYS A 316 14.56 -9.29 8.33
CA LYS A 316 13.91 -8.28 7.49
C LYS A 316 14.86 -7.23 6.97
N LEU A 317 15.93 -6.88 7.69
CA LEU A 317 16.89 -5.87 7.23
C LEU A 317 17.59 -6.31 5.94
N ARG A 318 18.09 -7.55 5.87
CA ARG A 318 18.72 -8.11 4.66
C ARG A 318 17.74 -8.26 3.50
N GLU A 319 16.51 -8.67 3.80
CA GLU A 319 15.46 -8.80 2.78
C GLU A 319 14.97 -7.44 2.27
N ALA A 320 14.94 -6.42 3.14
CA ALA A 320 14.64 -5.04 2.76
C ALA A 320 15.77 -4.43 1.91
N GLU A 321 17.04 -4.73 2.21
CA GLU A 321 18.17 -4.36 1.36
C GLU A 321 18.08 -5.02 -0.02
N ALA A 322 17.79 -6.32 -0.08
CA ALA A 322 17.59 -7.04 -1.34
C ALA A 322 16.42 -6.46 -2.16
N ALA A 323 15.31 -6.15 -1.50
CA ALA A 323 14.17 -5.50 -2.13
C ALA A 323 14.50 -4.10 -2.65
N SER A 324 15.24 -3.30 -1.86
CA SER A 324 15.71 -1.99 -2.30
C SER A 324 16.56 -2.11 -3.56
N GLY A 325 17.51 -3.05 -3.61
CA GLY A 325 18.33 -3.27 -4.79
C GLY A 325 17.52 -3.60 -6.05
N ILE A 326 16.50 -4.45 -5.93
CA ILE A 326 15.58 -4.74 -7.05
C ILE A 326 14.85 -3.47 -7.49
N LEU A 327 14.33 -2.68 -6.55
CA LEU A 327 13.60 -1.45 -6.88
C LEU A 327 14.51 -0.41 -7.51
N ASP A 328 15.74 -0.24 -7.02
CA ASP A 328 16.74 0.69 -7.55
C ASP A 328 17.03 0.40 -9.04
N GLU A 329 17.06 -0.87 -9.45
CA GLU A 329 17.18 -1.26 -10.86
C GLU A 329 16.00 -0.76 -11.70
N TYR A 330 14.77 -0.94 -11.22
CA TYR A 330 13.58 -0.49 -11.96
C TYR A 330 13.41 1.04 -11.94
N GLU A 331 13.79 1.69 -10.83
CA GLU A 331 13.85 3.14 -10.73
C GLU A 331 14.80 3.67 -11.80
N LEU A 332 16.04 3.18 -11.85
CA LEU A 332 17.03 3.55 -12.86
C LEU A 332 16.53 3.33 -14.29
N GLN A 333 15.93 2.17 -14.58
CA GLN A 333 15.35 1.89 -15.89
C GLN A 333 14.24 2.88 -16.26
N PHE A 334 13.40 3.26 -15.29
CA PHE A 334 12.34 4.24 -15.53
C PHE A 334 12.91 5.65 -15.74
N GLU A 335 13.97 6.02 -15.00
CA GLU A 335 14.67 7.28 -15.21
C GLU A 335 15.27 7.36 -16.62
N GLN A 336 16.00 6.33 -17.04
CA GLN A 336 16.58 6.22 -18.38
C GLN A 336 15.50 6.30 -19.45
N TRP A 337 14.41 5.54 -19.28
CA TRP A 337 13.29 5.57 -20.20
C TRP A 337 12.66 6.97 -20.30
N MET A 338 12.49 7.68 -19.18
CA MET A 338 11.88 9.02 -19.20
C MET A 338 12.77 10.04 -19.90
N VAL A 339 14.08 9.99 -19.66
CA VAL A 339 15.05 10.85 -20.37
C VAL A 339 14.97 10.56 -21.87
N PHE A 340 15.02 9.30 -22.27
CA PHE A 340 14.90 8.89 -23.66
C PHE A 340 13.58 9.36 -24.30
N GLN A 341 12.46 9.15 -23.61
CA GLN A 341 11.12 9.52 -24.07
C GLN A 341 11.00 11.02 -24.33
N LYS A 342 11.53 11.87 -23.43
CA LYS A 342 11.56 13.33 -23.63
C LYS A 342 12.45 13.75 -24.79
N SER A 343 13.54 13.03 -25.02
CA SER A 343 14.47 13.29 -26.11
C SER A 343 13.97 12.86 -27.48
N LEU A 344 12.84 12.12 -27.60
CA LEU A 344 12.31 11.67 -28.89
C LEU A 344 12.03 12.82 -29.87
N SER A 345 11.57 13.96 -29.38
CA SER A 345 11.32 15.14 -30.22
C SER A 345 12.62 15.71 -30.81
N VAL A 346 13.69 15.73 -30.02
CA VAL A 346 15.04 16.15 -30.44
C VAL A 346 15.62 15.15 -31.43
N MET A 347 15.51 13.84 -31.13
CA MET A 347 15.95 12.79 -32.05
C MET A 347 15.23 12.87 -33.41
N GLY A 348 13.94 13.20 -33.41
CA GLY A 348 13.18 13.45 -34.63
C GLY A 348 13.79 14.58 -35.47
N LYS A 349 14.09 15.73 -34.84
CA LYS A 349 14.74 16.87 -35.52
C LYS A 349 16.12 16.50 -36.08
N VAL A 350 16.92 15.77 -35.30
CA VAL A 350 18.25 15.30 -35.72
C VAL A 350 18.12 14.38 -36.94
N ARG A 351 17.20 13.41 -36.89
CA ARG A 351 16.92 12.49 -38.01
C ARG A 351 16.49 13.25 -39.25
N ASP A 352 15.55 14.19 -39.13
CA ASP A 352 15.02 14.92 -40.28
C ASP A 352 16.11 15.80 -40.94
N ASN A 353 16.98 16.41 -40.13
CA ASN A 353 18.15 17.14 -40.65
C ASN A 353 19.16 16.20 -41.33
N PHE A 354 19.44 15.04 -40.73
CA PHE A 354 20.33 14.04 -41.30
C PHE A 354 19.84 13.58 -42.68
N VAL A 355 18.56 13.20 -42.80
CA VAL A 355 17.94 12.76 -44.06
C VAL A 355 18.06 13.85 -45.12
N LYS A 356 17.74 15.10 -44.76
CA LYS A 356 17.85 16.24 -45.68
C LYS A 356 19.27 16.44 -46.21
N VAL A 357 20.30 16.32 -45.36
CA VAL A 357 21.70 16.42 -45.81
C VAL A 357 22.09 15.22 -46.68
N ALA A 358 21.63 14.02 -46.31
CA ALA A 358 21.94 12.78 -47.03
C ALA A 358 21.36 12.79 -48.46
N GLU A 359 20.14 13.30 -48.64
CA GLU A 359 19.50 13.45 -49.96
C GLU A 359 20.30 14.35 -50.91
N HIS A 360 20.96 15.39 -50.39
CA HIS A 360 21.71 16.35 -51.21
C HIS A 360 23.20 16.02 -51.36
N LYS A 361 23.83 15.43 -50.34
CA LYS A 361 25.28 15.30 -50.24
C LYS A 361 25.78 13.86 -50.05
N GLY A 362 24.86 12.89 -49.94
CA GLY A 362 25.17 11.50 -49.63
C GLY A 362 25.29 11.23 -48.13
N VAL A 363 25.14 9.95 -47.77
CA VAL A 363 25.07 9.48 -46.36
C VAL A 363 26.37 9.79 -45.59
N GLU A 364 27.54 9.58 -46.20
CA GLU A 364 28.83 9.85 -45.54
C GLU A 364 28.95 11.32 -45.10
N LYS A 365 28.63 12.26 -46.00
CA LYS A 365 28.68 13.70 -45.67
C LYS A 365 27.63 14.12 -44.66
N ALA A 366 26.48 13.44 -44.62
CA ALA A 366 25.47 13.68 -43.59
C ALA A 366 25.94 13.21 -42.21
N PHE A 367 26.65 12.09 -42.17
CA PHE A 367 27.29 11.55 -40.96
C PHE A 367 28.37 12.51 -40.43
N ASP A 368 29.30 12.94 -41.28
CA ASP A 368 30.30 13.94 -40.89
C ASP A 368 29.65 15.23 -40.36
N HIS A 369 28.63 15.72 -41.05
CA HIS A 369 27.91 16.92 -40.65
C HIS A 369 27.21 16.77 -39.28
N PHE A 370 26.68 15.58 -38.97
CA PHE A 370 26.12 15.29 -37.65
C PHE A 370 27.20 15.40 -36.55
N PHE A 371 28.37 14.78 -36.73
CA PHE A 371 29.45 14.87 -35.73
C PHE A 371 30.04 16.28 -35.60
N TYR A 372 30.14 17.06 -36.69
CA TYR A 372 30.52 18.47 -36.59
C TYR A 372 29.50 19.29 -35.80
N TRP A 373 28.20 19.04 -36.03
CA TRP A 373 27.15 19.69 -35.25
C TRP A 373 27.23 19.32 -33.76
N VAL A 374 27.46 18.04 -33.44
CA VAL A 374 27.67 17.60 -32.04
C VAL A 374 28.88 18.31 -31.43
N ARG A 375 30.02 18.36 -32.13
CA ARG A 375 31.23 19.07 -31.67
C ARG A 375 30.98 20.55 -31.36
N GLU A 376 30.22 21.24 -32.20
CA GLU A 376 30.02 22.70 -32.09
C GLU A 376 29.02 23.10 -31.00
N ASN A 377 28.18 22.16 -30.54
CA ASN A 377 27.09 22.44 -29.60
C ASN A 377 27.27 21.78 -28.22
N ASN A 378 28.43 21.20 -27.93
CA ASN A 378 28.70 20.50 -26.67
C ASN A 378 30.05 20.93 -26.08
N THR A 379 30.19 20.78 -24.76
CA THR A 379 31.47 21.03 -24.07
C THR A 379 32.45 19.87 -24.30
N PRO A 380 33.77 20.06 -24.06
CA PRO A 380 34.72 18.95 -24.12
C PRO A 380 34.33 17.75 -23.24
N GLU A 381 33.79 17.98 -22.04
CA GLU A 381 33.36 16.94 -21.10
C GLU A 381 32.15 16.14 -21.63
N ASP A 382 31.17 16.84 -22.21
CA ASP A 382 30.01 16.21 -22.85
C ASP A 382 30.44 15.39 -24.09
N LEU A 383 31.42 15.88 -24.86
CA LEU A 383 31.96 15.18 -26.03
C LEU A 383 32.74 13.92 -25.63
N GLU A 384 33.57 13.99 -24.60
CA GLU A 384 34.26 12.81 -24.06
C GLU A 384 33.24 11.74 -23.63
N THR A 385 32.21 12.14 -22.89
CA THR A 385 31.13 11.25 -22.46
C THR A 385 30.40 10.64 -23.65
N PHE A 386 30.03 11.46 -24.64
CA PHE A 386 29.33 11.02 -25.85
C PHE A 386 30.14 10.00 -26.66
N PHE A 387 31.44 10.27 -26.89
CA PHE A 387 32.28 9.36 -27.66
C PHE A 387 32.62 8.07 -26.89
N GLN A 388 32.76 8.12 -25.56
CA GLN A 388 32.88 6.91 -24.74
C GLN A 388 31.65 6.01 -24.88
N CYS A 389 30.45 6.57 -24.97
CA CYS A 389 29.23 5.79 -25.19
C CYS A 389 29.17 5.12 -26.58
N LEU A 390 29.90 5.63 -27.58
CA LEU A 390 29.92 5.08 -28.95
C LEU A 390 31.00 4.02 -29.16
N ASP A 391 32.00 3.95 -28.28
CA ASP A 391 33.16 3.05 -28.38
C ASP A 391 32.89 1.66 -27.77
N HIS A 392 31.62 1.30 -27.58
CA HIS A 392 31.14 0.09 -26.91
C HIS A 392 30.37 -0.87 -27.82
#